data_AF-A0A7C4EXL5-F1
#
_entry.id   AF-A0A7C4EXL5-F1
#
_cell.length_a   1.000
_cell.length_b   1.000
_cell.length_c   1.000
_cell.angle_alpha   90.00
_cell.angle_beta   90.00
_cell.angle_gamma   90.00
#
_symmetry.space_group_name_H-M   'P 1'
#
loop_
_entity.id
_entity.type
_entity.pdbx_description
1 polymer ?
#
loop_
_entity_poly.entity_id
_entity_poly.type
_entity_poly.pdbx_seq_one_letter_code
_entity_poly.pdbx_strand_id
1 'polypeptide(L)'
;MRKILTLVLFLFVCLVPLEAKIVISEVLANADGSEDAIPGGLSNEFIELVNIGTTTVDLSGWSFTDGDGLDYISTWTAAGFRDKDAVYGTIFLQPGQYAVILNDLYVDPRNDQPFNFGPNTLILRVADGRIGDNSAGLSASSDPLTLYRSGGQTRAYVEDTYGTPVADDLPDNCDDNHLDSIPFDPGDGRSAERIDLYGIDISTNWAACQDIGGSTPGRVNSVALYRDSNIYPPYPKEFTKVLQIEKSLFFPRGDISGKPTRCEIFYDVPMDAVITLKIFDIRGNCVFTIYEQDPAAASYKSHYWDGKDANGNIVPTGVYIVYFEAIQQSTGKIWREQATVVAGSKL
;
A
#
# COMPACT_ATOMS: atom_id res chain seq x y z
N MET A 1 15.06 60.62 -13.81
CA MET A 1 13.82 59.82 -13.63
C MET A 1 14.21 58.35 -13.44
N ARG A 2 14.28 57.87 -12.19
CA ARG A 2 14.51 56.44 -11.89
C ARG A 2 13.16 55.74 -11.85
N LYS A 3 12.93 54.78 -12.75
CA LYS A 3 11.73 53.93 -12.73
C LYS A 3 11.92 52.88 -11.62
N ILE A 4 11.08 52.93 -10.60
CA ILE A 4 10.99 51.89 -9.58
C ILE A 4 10.21 50.73 -10.20
N LEU A 5 10.88 49.59 -10.38
CA LEU A 5 10.27 48.35 -10.84
C LEU A 5 9.67 47.67 -9.60
N THR A 6 8.35 47.75 -9.44
CA THR A 6 7.65 47.04 -8.37
C THR A 6 7.60 45.55 -8.72
N LEU A 7 8.40 44.74 -8.03
CA LEU A 7 8.35 43.28 -8.12
C LEU A 7 7.11 42.80 -7.35
N VAL A 8 6.08 42.37 -8.08
CA VAL A 8 4.91 41.72 -7.49
C VAL A 8 5.25 40.24 -7.31
N LEU A 9 5.57 39.86 -6.07
CA LEU A 9 5.77 38.47 -5.68
C LEU A 9 4.40 37.78 -5.60
N PHE A 10 4.06 36.96 -6.59
CA PHE A 10 2.91 36.06 -6.49
C PHE A 10 3.27 34.91 -5.55
N LEU A 11 2.78 34.97 -4.32
CA LEU A 11 2.81 33.84 -3.40
C LEU A 11 1.80 32.80 -3.92
N PHE A 12 2.29 31.81 -4.68
CA PHE A 12 1.50 30.64 -5.03
C PHE A 12 1.36 29.78 -3.78
N VAL A 13 0.26 29.94 -3.05
CA VAL A 13 -0.12 28.98 -2.00
C VAL A 13 -0.59 27.74 -2.73
N CYS A 14 0.29 26.75 -2.85
CA CYS A 14 -0.05 25.42 -3.32
C CYS A 14 -0.96 24.80 -2.24
N LEU A 15 -2.24 24.67 -2.56
CA LEU A 15 -3.19 23.99 -1.69
C LEU A 15 -2.96 22.49 -1.89
N VAL A 16 -2.04 21.91 -1.12
CA VAL A 16 -1.87 20.45 -1.10
C VAL A 16 -3.19 19.88 -0.58
N PRO A 17 -3.88 18.99 -1.31
CA PRO A 17 -5.09 18.38 -0.80
C PRO A 17 -4.75 17.63 0.50
N LEU A 18 -5.52 17.92 1.56
CA LEU A 18 -5.47 17.15 2.78
C LEU A 18 -6.01 15.76 2.46
N GLU A 19 -5.15 14.75 2.50
CA GLU A 19 -5.53 13.36 2.24
C GLU A 19 -5.20 12.51 3.47
N ALA A 20 -6.19 11.74 3.91
CA ALA A 20 -6.00 10.62 4.81
C ALA A 20 -5.77 9.39 3.95
N LYS A 21 -4.62 8.74 4.11
CA LYS A 21 -4.31 7.47 3.44
C LYS A 21 -3.49 6.60 4.37
N ILE A 22 -4.11 5.52 4.82
CA ILE A 22 -3.49 4.49 5.63
C ILE A 22 -3.20 3.29 4.73
N VAL A 23 -2.06 2.65 4.97
CA VAL A 23 -1.57 1.53 4.19
C VAL A 23 -1.06 0.44 5.12
N ILE A 24 -1.32 -0.82 4.79
CA ILE A 24 -0.67 -1.98 5.41
C ILE A 24 0.75 -2.04 4.87
N SER A 25 1.74 -1.80 5.72
CA SER A 25 3.16 -1.82 5.32
C SER A 25 3.81 -3.17 5.58
N GLU A 26 3.42 -3.87 6.64
CA GLU A 26 4.11 -5.07 7.09
C GLU A 26 3.14 -6.00 7.84
N VAL A 27 3.27 -7.32 7.64
CA VAL A 27 2.46 -8.34 8.29
C VAL A 27 3.37 -9.45 8.79
N LEU A 28 3.32 -9.75 10.08
CA LEU A 28 3.99 -10.89 10.69
C LEU A 28 2.93 -11.87 11.18
N ALA A 29 2.66 -12.89 10.37
CA ALA A 29 1.72 -13.98 10.68
C ALA A 29 2.45 -15.18 11.33
N ASN A 30 3.57 -15.61 10.77
CA ASN A 30 4.32 -16.73 11.34
C ASN A 30 5.36 -16.25 12.36
N ALA A 31 4.93 -15.87 13.56
CA ALA A 31 5.85 -15.47 14.62
C ALA A 31 6.80 -16.62 15.03
N ASP A 32 8.03 -16.30 15.47
CA ASP A 32 8.94 -17.33 15.97
C ASP A 32 8.37 -18.00 17.24
N GLY A 33 8.19 -19.32 17.19
CA GLY A 33 7.48 -20.10 18.20
C GLY A 33 6.37 -20.97 17.60
N SER A 34 5.52 -21.55 18.46
CA SER A 34 4.30 -22.23 18.00
C SER A 34 3.12 -21.26 18.01
N GLU A 35 2.12 -21.48 17.14
CA GLU A 35 0.94 -20.61 17.04
C GLU A 35 0.21 -20.40 18.38
N ASP A 36 0.08 -21.49 19.16
CA ASP A 36 -0.62 -21.47 20.45
C ASP A 36 0.29 -21.11 21.66
N ALA A 37 1.45 -20.49 21.44
CA ALA A 37 2.46 -20.26 22.48
C ALA A 37 2.77 -18.79 22.78
N ILE A 38 3.35 -18.56 23.96
CA ILE A 38 3.95 -17.29 24.40
C ILE A 38 5.37 -17.59 24.89
N PRO A 39 6.44 -17.05 24.27
CA PRO A 39 6.43 -16.34 22.99
C PRO A 39 5.98 -17.26 21.84
N GLY A 40 5.43 -16.68 20.77
CA GLY A 40 4.84 -17.39 19.63
C GLY A 40 3.65 -16.63 19.06
N GLY A 41 2.81 -17.32 18.26
CA GLY A 41 1.67 -16.73 17.55
C GLY A 41 0.76 -15.91 18.46
N LEU A 42 0.40 -16.46 19.64
CA LEU A 42 -0.45 -15.75 20.62
C LEU A 42 0.07 -14.39 21.10
N SER A 43 1.34 -14.06 20.91
CA SER A 43 1.93 -12.83 21.44
C SER A 43 2.68 -11.98 20.42
N ASN A 44 3.27 -12.58 19.39
CA ASN A 44 4.26 -11.95 18.52
C ASN A 44 3.82 -11.90 17.05
N GLU A 45 2.54 -12.02 16.76
CA GLU A 45 1.97 -11.62 15.48
C GLU A 45 1.67 -10.12 15.46
N PHE A 46 1.73 -9.51 14.28
CA PHE A 46 1.31 -8.12 14.13
C PHE A 46 0.88 -7.76 12.72
N ILE A 47 0.10 -6.68 12.66
CA ILE A 47 -0.20 -5.93 11.45
C ILE A 47 0.35 -4.52 11.64
N GLU A 48 1.14 -4.05 10.67
CA GLU A 48 1.66 -2.69 10.66
C GLU A 48 0.91 -1.83 9.65
N LEU A 49 0.52 -0.65 10.12
CA LEU A 49 -0.06 0.41 9.32
C LEU A 49 0.88 1.60 9.25
N VAL A 50 0.86 2.33 8.14
CA VAL A 50 1.53 3.62 7.99
C VAL A 50 0.58 4.64 7.39
N ASN A 51 0.61 5.86 7.92
CA ASN A 51 -0.10 6.98 7.32
C ASN A 51 0.79 7.66 6.28
N ILE A 52 0.55 7.37 5.01
CA ILE A 52 1.24 8.00 3.87
C ILE A 52 0.55 9.29 3.39
N GLY A 53 -0.59 9.63 4.01
CA GLY A 53 -1.32 10.87 3.78
C GLY A 53 -0.66 12.08 4.47
N THR A 54 -1.33 13.22 4.36
CA THR A 54 -0.84 14.52 4.87
C THR A 54 -1.56 14.98 6.13
N THR A 55 -2.55 14.20 6.60
CA THR A 55 -3.35 14.52 7.79
C THR A 55 -3.30 13.43 8.84
N THR A 56 -3.33 13.82 10.10
CA THR A 56 -3.57 12.89 11.20
C THR A 56 -4.92 12.19 11.01
N VAL A 57 -4.93 10.86 11.11
CA VAL A 57 -6.13 10.02 10.99
C VAL A 57 -6.57 9.54 12.36
N ASP A 58 -7.86 9.67 12.66
CA ASP A 58 -8.48 9.00 13.80
C ASP A 58 -8.86 7.57 13.39
N LEU A 59 -8.22 6.57 13.99
CA LEU A 59 -8.49 5.16 13.69
C LEU A 59 -9.69 4.60 14.49
N SER A 60 -10.43 5.45 15.21
CA SER A 60 -11.62 5.02 15.96
C SER A 60 -12.67 4.39 15.04
N GLY A 61 -13.07 3.17 15.36
CA GLY A 61 -14.06 2.42 14.59
C GLY A 61 -13.54 1.83 13.27
N TRP A 62 -12.23 1.88 13.03
CA TRP A 62 -11.58 1.11 11.97
C TRP A 62 -11.54 -0.37 12.37
N SER A 63 -11.56 -1.23 11.37
CA SER A 63 -11.57 -2.68 11.54
C SER A 63 -10.78 -3.36 10.43
N PHE A 64 -10.42 -4.62 10.62
CA PHE A 64 -9.87 -5.46 9.57
C PHE A 64 -10.45 -6.88 9.64
N THR A 65 -10.28 -7.65 8.58
CA THR A 65 -10.60 -9.08 8.53
C THR A 65 -9.49 -9.81 7.80
N ASP A 66 -9.28 -11.07 8.18
CA ASP A 66 -8.48 -12.06 7.48
C ASP A 66 -9.31 -12.94 6.52
N GLY A 67 -10.64 -12.78 6.50
CA GLY A 67 -11.56 -13.65 5.77
C GLY A 67 -12.38 -14.56 6.69
N ASP A 68 -11.95 -14.75 7.95
CA ASP A 68 -12.61 -15.65 8.91
C ASP A 68 -13.24 -14.94 10.11
N GLY A 69 -12.91 -13.66 10.32
CA GLY A 69 -13.51 -12.85 11.37
C GLY A 69 -13.27 -11.36 11.22
N LEU A 70 -14.06 -10.54 11.93
CA LEU A 70 -13.93 -9.08 11.93
C LEU A 70 -13.35 -8.57 13.25
N ASP A 71 -12.22 -7.91 13.15
CA ASP A 71 -11.46 -7.34 14.26
C ASP A 71 -11.53 -5.81 14.28
N TYR A 72 -11.74 -5.24 15.46
CA TYR A 72 -11.76 -3.78 15.63
C TYR A 72 -10.47 -3.25 16.22
N ILE A 73 -9.91 -2.22 15.60
CA ILE A 73 -8.73 -1.52 16.09
C ILE A 73 -9.10 -0.70 17.33
N SER A 74 -8.29 -0.81 18.38
CA SER A 74 -8.49 -0.11 19.65
C SER A 74 -7.18 0.42 20.22
N THR A 75 -7.30 1.40 21.11
CA THR A 75 -6.16 1.98 21.82
C THR A 75 -5.48 0.95 22.70
N TRP A 76 -4.15 0.85 22.63
CA TRP A 76 -3.41 0.14 23.66
C TRP A 76 -3.40 0.94 24.97
N THR A 77 -3.71 0.28 26.10
CA THR A 77 -3.78 0.92 27.42
C THR A 77 -2.96 0.22 28.50
N ALA A 78 -2.52 -1.02 28.27
CA ALA A 78 -1.73 -1.76 29.25
C ALA A 78 -0.30 -1.22 29.31
N ALA A 79 0.22 -1.04 30.52
CA ALA A 79 1.66 -0.85 30.71
C ALA A 79 2.41 -2.18 30.48
N GLY A 80 3.72 -2.12 30.27
CA GLY A 80 4.56 -3.32 30.20
C GLY A 80 5.51 -3.38 29.02
N PHE A 81 5.43 -2.44 28.07
CA PHE A 81 6.42 -2.32 27.01
C PHE A 81 7.82 -2.08 27.57
N ARG A 82 8.76 -2.91 27.12
CA ARG A 82 10.20 -2.77 27.44
C ARG A 82 10.89 -1.78 26.52
N ASP A 83 10.42 -1.69 25.28
CA ASP A 83 10.89 -0.70 24.33
C ASP A 83 10.30 0.68 24.67
N LYS A 84 11.16 1.69 24.69
CA LYS A 84 10.83 3.09 24.98
C LYS A 84 10.28 3.83 23.77
N ASP A 85 10.47 3.29 22.57
CA ASP A 85 10.07 3.91 21.32
C ASP A 85 8.58 3.65 21.00
N ALA A 86 7.95 2.72 21.75
CA ALA A 86 6.53 2.47 21.76
C ALA A 86 5.73 3.63 22.40
N VAL A 87 4.79 4.18 21.63
CA VAL A 87 3.85 5.22 22.04
C VAL A 87 2.45 4.64 22.05
N TYR A 88 1.68 4.81 23.13
CA TYR A 88 0.33 4.28 23.26
C TYR A 88 -0.58 5.19 24.09
N GLY A 89 -1.85 4.83 24.24
CA GLY A 89 -2.88 5.66 24.88
C GLY A 89 -3.54 6.69 23.95
N THR A 90 -3.31 6.57 22.65
CA THR A 90 -3.94 7.37 21.59
C THR A 90 -4.33 6.46 20.42
N ILE A 91 -5.23 6.92 19.56
CA ILE A 91 -5.68 6.24 18.33
C ILE A 91 -5.47 7.13 17.09
N PHE A 92 -4.84 8.29 17.28
CA PHE A 92 -4.55 9.25 16.22
C PHE A 92 -3.20 8.95 15.58
N LEU A 93 -3.22 8.52 14.31
CA LEU A 93 -2.03 8.19 13.54
C LEU A 93 -1.57 9.40 12.73
N GLN A 94 -0.40 9.95 13.06
CA GLN A 94 0.14 11.16 12.42
C GLN A 94 0.69 10.89 11.01
N PRO A 95 0.79 11.90 10.13
CA PRO A 95 1.44 11.76 8.83
C PRO A 95 2.87 11.21 8.96
N GLY A 96 3.17 10.16 8.19
CA GLY A 96 4.45 9.44 8.19
C GLY A 96 4.68 8.56 9.42
N GLN A 97 3.76 8.52 10.38
CA GLN A 97 3.88 7.67 11.56
C GLN A 97 3.43 6.25 11.23
N TYR A 98 4.12 5.29 11.84
CA TYR A 98 3.78 3.87 11.82
C TYR A 98 2.97 3.51 13.06
N ALA A 99 1.98 2.65 12.86
CA ALA A 99 1.25 1.98 13.92
C ALA A 99 1.42 0.47 13.83
N VAL A 100 1.66 -0.19 14.95
CA VAL A 100 1.72 -1.65 15.04
C VAL A 100 0.55 -2.12 15.88
N ILE A 101 -0.30 -2.97 15.31
CA ILE A 101 -1.41 -3.63 15.98
C ILE A 101 -0.90 -4.95 16.53
N LEU A 102 -0.99 -5.12 17.85
CA LEU A 102 -0.47 -6.29 18.58
C LEU A 102 -1.59 -7.00 19.35
N ASN A 103 -1.33 -8.26 19.68
CA ASN A 103 -2.10 -8.99 20.68
C ASN A 103 -1.78 -8.45 22.09
N ASP A 104 -2.77 -8.40 22.99
CA ASP A 104 -2.59 -7.99 24.40
C ASP A 104 -1.50 -8.80 25.12
N LEU A 105 -1.32 -10.06 24.70
CA LEU A 105 -0.34 -10.98 25.27
C LEU A 105 1.11 -10.62 24.89
N TYR A 106 1.34 -9.64 24.01
CA TYR A 106 2.69 -9.13 23.73
C TYR A 106 3.40 -8.65 25.00
N VAL A 107 2.68 -8.02 25.94
CA VAL A 107 3.27 -7.57 27.22
C VAL A 107 3.21 -8.61 28.35
N ASP A 108 2.80 -9.86 28.05
CA ASP A 108 2.82 -10.94 29.03
C ASP A 108 4.23 -11.14 29.59
N PRO A 109 4.41 -11.34 30.92
CA PRO A 109 5.74 -11.54 31.51
C PRO A 109 6.55 -12.71 30.94
N ARG A 110 5.88 -13.70 30.32
CA ARG A 110 6.51 -14.83 29.63
C ARG A 110 7.05 -14.44 28.26
N ASN A 111 6.50 -13.42 27.63
CA ASN A 111 7.00 -12.90 26.36
C ASN A 111 8.25 -12.05 26.60
N ASP A 112 9.26 -12.23 25.77
CA ASP A 112 10.49 -11.44 25.84
C ASP A 112 10.38 -10.08 25.15
N GLN A 113 9.29 -9.84 24.42
CA GLN A 113 9.02 -8.64 23.63
C GLN A 113 10.14 -8.41 22.60
N PRO A 114 10.22 -9.26 21.57
CA PRO A 114 11.38 -9.33 20.69
C PRO A 114 11.51 -8.11 19.76
N PHE A 115 10.45 -7.33 19.57
CA PHE A 115 10.49 -6.20 18.65
C PHE A 115 11.22 -5.01 19.25
N ASN A 116 12.21 -4.53 18.50
CA ASN A 116 12.76 -3.19 18.64
C ASN A 116 11.95 -2.29 17.73
N PHE A 117 11.08 -1.45 18.27
CA PHE A 117 10.22 -0.57 17.47
C PHE A 117 11.01 0.62 16.92
N GLY A 118 10.57 1.15 15.78
CA GLY A 118 11.06 2.45 15.33
C GLY A 118 10.66 3.59 16.29
N PRO A 119 11.39 4.71 16.30
CA PRO A 119 11.01 5.87 17.11
C PRO A 119 9.59 6.36 16.82
N ASN A 120 8.84 6.68 17.88
CA ASN A 120 7.44 7.16 17.80
C ASN A 120 6.45 6.17 17.19
N THR A 121 6.68 4.87 17.31
CA THR A 121 5.73 3.86 16.83
C THR A 121 4.47 3.87 17.67
N LEU A 122 3.31 4.08 17.04
CA LEU A 122 2.03 3.99 17.73
C LEU A 122 1.66 2.53 17.95
N ILE A 123 1.44 2.11 19.20
CA ILE A 123 0.98 0.76 19.49
C ILE A 123 -0.53 0.74 19.69
N LEU A 124 -1.16 -0.16 18.94
CA LEU A 124 -2.59 -0.43 18.94
C LEU A 124 -2.83 -1.90 19.25
N ARG A 125 -4.08 -2.25 19.50
CA ARG A 125 -4.52 -3.62 19.77
C ARG A 125 -5.81 -3.92 19.04
N VAL A 126 -6.19 -5.19 19.04
CA VAL A 126 -7.55 -5.59 18.73
C VAL A 126 -8.44 -5.47 19.98
N ALA A 127 -9.68 -5.05 19.77
CA ALA A 127 -10.63 -4.76 20.84
C ALA A 127 -10.96 -5.99 21.72
N ASP A 128 -11.05 -7.18 21.13
CA ASP A 128 -11.29 -8.44 21.84
C ASP A 128 -9.99 -9.10 22.38
N GLY A 129 -8.83 -8.59 21.95
CA GLY A 129 -7.53 -8.94 22.48
C GLY A 129 -6.77 -10.02 21.72
N ARG A 130 -7.27 -10.49 20.57
CA ARG A 130 -6.54 -11.39 19.65
C ARG A 130 -6.56 -10.82 18.23
N ILE A 131 -5.50 -11.06 17.46
CA ILE A 131 -5.46 -10.71 16.04
C ILE A 131 -5.88 -11.96 15.27
N GLY A 132 -6.79 -11.81 14.30
CA GLY A 132 -7.28 -12.92 13.49
C GLY A 132 -8.23 -13.84 14.26
N ASP A 133 -8.57 -15.00 13.66
CA ASP A 133 -9.52 -15.94 14.26
C ASP A 133 -9.17 -16.26 15.73
N ASN A 134 -10.23 -16.36 16.54
CA ASN A 134 -10.22 -16.66 17.96
C ASN A 134 -9.49 -17.98 18.30
N SER A 135 -9.12 -18.82 17.31
CA SER A 135 -8.42 -20.08 17.51
C SER A 135 -7.05 -20.24 16.83
N ALA A 136 -6.67 -19.41 15.84
CA ALA A 136 -5.48 -19.68 15.01
C ALA A 136 -4.55 -18.50 14.69
N GLY A 137 -4.89 -17.25 15.05
CA GLY A 137 -4.04 -16.10 14.71
C GLY A 137 -4.16 -15.69 13.24
N LEU A 138 -3.13 -15.06 12.69
CA LEU A 138 -3.03 -14.70 11.28
C LEU A 138 -2.50 -15.87 10.45
N SER A 139 -3.05 -16.11 9.26
CA SER A 139 -2.43 -17.05 8.32
C SER A 139 -1.43 -16.38 7.39
N ALA A 140 -0.23 -16.94 7.29
CA ALA A 140 0.76 -16.42 6.36
C ALA A 140 0.47 -16.74 4.89
N SER A 141 -0.37 -17.75 4.57
CA SER A 141 -0.47 -18.27 3.19
C SER A 141 -1.87 -18.60 2.68
N SER A 142 -2.91 -18.44 3.51
CA SER A 142 -4.29 -18.71 3.08
C SER A 142 -5.21 -17.51 3.24
N ASP A 143 -4.94 -16.63 4.20
CA ASP A 143 -5.95 -15.65 4.65
C ASP A 143 -5.41 -14.23 4.42
N PRO A 144 -5.98 -13.48 3.46
CA PRO A 144 -5.56 -12.13 3.14
C PRO A 144 -6.13 -11.13 4.14
N LEU A 145 -5.48 -9.98 4.30
CA LEU A 145 -6.01 -8.90 5.14
C LEU A 145 -6.79 -7.88 4.31
N THR A 146 -7.98 -7.52 4.81
CA THR A 146 -8.75 -6.38 4.32
C THR A 146 -8.92 -5.35 5.44
N LEU A 147 -8.37 -4.15 5.25
CA LEU A 147 -8.50 -3.03 6.19
C LEU A 147 -9.69 -2.14 5.81
N TYR A 148 -10.55 -1.83 6.77
CA TYR A 148 -11.70 -0.95 6.59
C TYR A 148 -11.57 0.35 7.38
N ARG A 149 -11.95 1.46 6.74
CA ARG A 149 -12.12 2.77 7.38
C ARG A 149 -13.32 2.75 8.32
N SER A 150 -13.38 3.72 9.23
CA SER A 150 -14.58 3.99 10.01
C SER A 150 -15.81 4.18 9.11
N GLY A 151 -16.92 3.51 9.42
CA GLY A 151 -18.22 3.73 8.78
C GLY A 151 -18.89 2.49 8.19
N GLY A 152 -18.15 1.40 8.01
CA GLY A 152 -18.70 0.11 7.59
C GLY A 152 -17.63 -0.88 7.15
N GLN A 153 -18.06 -2.08 6.78
CA GLN A 153 -17.20 -3.21 6.40
C GLN A 153 -17.48 -3.72 4.98
N THR A 154 -18.18 -2.91 4.17
CA THR A 154 -18.41 -3.22 2.77
C THR A 154 -17.21 -2.75 1.93
N ARG A 155 -17.17 -3.13 0.65
CA ARG A 155 -16.11 -2.74 -0.28
C ARG A 155 -15.93 -1.23 -0.40
N ALA A 156 -16.98 -0.46 -0.14
CA ALA A 156 -16.94 1.00 -0.16
C ALA A 156 -16.07 1.61 0.95
N TYR A 157 -15.80 0.85 2.01
CA TYR A 157 -15.00 1.28 3.16
C TYR A 157 -13.61 0.66 3.19
N VAL A 158 -13.26 -0.20 2.24
CA VAL A 158 -11.92 -0.80 2.13
C VAL A 158 -10.89 0.31 1.91
N GLU A 159 -9.88 0.33 2.78
CA GLU A 159 -8.77 1.27 2.70
C GLU A 159 -7.55 0.68 1.97
N ASP A 160 -7.22 -0.56 2.31
CA ASP A 160 -6.06 -1.27 1.80
C ASP A 160 -6.19 -2.78 2.04
N THR A 161 -5.37 -3.56 1.34
CA THR A 161 -5.35 -5.03 1.44
C THR A 161 -3.92 -5.58 1.44
N TYR A 162 -3.77 -6.80 1.95
CA TYR A 162 -2.61 -7.66 1.72
C TYR A 162 -3.13 -9.04 1.32
N GLY A 163 -2.76 -9.51 0.13
CA GLY A 163 -3.11 -10.86 -0.31
C GLY A 163 -4.31 -10.97 -1.25
N THR A 164 -4.69 -9.86 -1.91
CA THR A 164 -5.69 -9.85 -2.99
C THR A 164 -7.01 -10.59 -2.63
N PRO A 165 -7.73 -10.15 -1.59
CA PRO A 165 -8.95 -10.80 -1.13
C PRO A 165 -10.05 -10.86 -2.19
N VAL A 166 -10.94 -11.85 -2.06
CA VAL A 166 -12.20 -11.91 -2.79
C VAL A 166 -12.99 -10.63 -2.49
N ALA A 167 -13.42 -9.98 -3.57
CA ALA A 167 -14.02 -8.68 -3.49
C ALA A 167 -15.51 -8.78 -3.13
N ASP A 168 -15.80 -8.98 -1.84
CA ASP A 168 -17.14 -9.14 -1.26
C ASP A 168 -17.45 -8.03 -0.23
N ASP A 169 -18.74 -7.82 0.07
CA ASP A 169 -19.21 -6.86 1.08
C ASP A 169 -19.33 -7.49 2.48
N LEU A 170 -19.26 -8.81 2.58
CA LEU A 170 -19.22 -9.55 3.83
C LEU A 170 -17.76 -9.87 4.20
N PRO A 171 -17.26 -9.43 5.37
CA PRO A 171 -15.89 -9.70 5.81
C PRO A 171 -15.51 -11.18 5.79
N ASP A 172 -16.42 -12.05 6.25
CA ASP A 172 -16.24 -13.51 6.29
C ASP A 172 -16.17 -14.19 4.90
N ASN A 173 -16.27 -13.41 3.82
CA ASN A 173 -16.11 -13.88 2.44
C ASN A 173 -14.88 -13.27 1.75
N CYS A 174 -14.07 -12.50 2.48
CA CYS A 174 -12.90 -11.81 1.93
C CYS A 174 -11.64 -12.69 1.92
N ASP A 175 -11.79 -14.01 1.73
CA ASP A 175 -10.70 -14.98 1.61
C ASP A 175 -9.80 -14.75 0.37
N ASP A 176 -8.68 -15.47 0.29
CA ASP A 176 -7.80 -15.43 -0.89
C ASP A 176 -8.56 -15.86 -2.16
N ASN A 177 -8.41 -15.09 -3.24
CA ASN A 177 -9.00 -15.42 -4.53
C ASN A 177 -8.19 -16.44 -5.34
N HIS A 178 -6.99 -16.80 -4.86
CA HIS A 178 -6.04 -17.74 -5.46
C HIS A 178 -5.60 -17.37 -6.89
N LEU A 179 -5.67 -16.08 -7.25
CA LEU A 179 -5.30 -15.59 -8.59
C LEU A 179 -3.84 -15.14 -8.67
N ASP A 180 -3.16 -14.98 -7.54
CA ASP A 180 -1.76 -14.62 -7.51
C ASP A 180 -0.96 -15.48 -6.51
N SER A 181 0.02 -14.90 -5.82
CA SER A 181 0.91 -15.61 -4.91
C SER A 181 1.07 -14.83 -3.61
N ILE A 182 0.06 -14.04 -3.26
CA ILE A 182 -0.08 -13.37 -1.98
C ILE A 182 -1.49 -13.71 -1.43
N PRO A 183 -1.66 -13.89 -0.12
CA PRO A 183 -0.61 -13.86 0.90
C PRO A 183 0.38 -15.02 0.72
N PHE A 184 1.60 -14.87 1.23
CA PHE A 184 2.64 -15.90 1.13
C PHE A 184 3.38 -16.03 2.45
N ASP A 185 3.90 -17.23 2.68
CA ASP A 185 4.72 -17.53 3.86
C ASP A 185 6.15 -16.98 3.68
N PRO A 186 6.56 -15.94 4.44
CA PRO A 186 7.93 -15.42 4.43
C PRO A 186 8.91 -16.28 5.26
N GLY A 187 8.40 -17.31 5.93
CA GLY A 187 9.08 -18.20 6.87
C GLY A 187 8.96 -17.76 8.33
N ASP A 188 9.20 -18.69 9.25
CA ASP A 188 9.12 -18.48 10.70
C ASP A 188 9.93 -17.26 11.17
N GLY A 189 9.30 -16.43 12.00
CA GLY A 189 9.87 -15.22 12.56
C GLY A 189 10.15 -14.12 11.53
N ARG A 190 9.65 -14.25 10.29
CA ARG A 190 9.79 -13.24 9.25
C ARG A 190 8.46 -12.62 8.87
N SER A 191 8.47 -11.32 8.58
CA SER A 191 7.30 -10.61 8.06
C SER A 191 7.27 -10.58 6.52
N ALA A 192 6.07 -10.41 5.99
CA ALA A 192 5.84 -9.95 4.63
C ALA A 192 5.82 -8.41 4.63
N GLU A 193 6.67 -7.80 3.82
CA GLU A 193 6.86 -6.35 3.76
C GLU A 193 6.45 -5.80 2.38
N ARG A 194 5.71 -4.70 2.37
CA ARG A 194 5.39 -3.95 1.15
C ARG A 194 6.62 -3.23 0.62
N ILE A 195 6.85 -3.33 -0.70
CA ILE A 195 8.02 -2.74 -1.38
C ILE A 195 7.78 -1.26 -1.69
N ASP A 196 6.64 -0.93 -2.27
CA ASP A 196 6.22 0.43 -2.58
C ASP A 196 4.91 0.75 -1.86
N LEU A 197 4.98 1.65 -0.87
CA LEU A 197 3.81 2.06 -0.07
C LEU A 197 2.72 2.76 -0.90
N TYR A 198 3.08 3.33 -2.06
CA TYR A 198 2.13 3.95 -2.99
C TYR A 198 1.68 3.00 -4.09
N GLY A 199 2.29 1.83 -4.18
CA GLY A 199 1.93 0.77 -5.11
C GLY A 199 0.67 0.03 -4.65
N ILE A 200 0.04 -0.64 -5.60
CA ILE A 200 -1.13 -1.48 -5.35
C ILE A 200 -0.75 -2.80 -4.66
N ASP A 201 -1.74 -3.46 -4.06
CA ASP A 201 -1.62 -4.82 -3.54
C ASP A 201 -1.55 -5.82 -4.71
N ILE A 202 -0.32 -6.25 -5.03
CA ILE A 202 -0.02 -7.26 -6.06
C ILE A 202 1.21 -8.05 -5.62
N SER A 203 1.33 -9.29 -6.08
CA SER A 203 2.43 -10.19 -5.70
C SER A 203 3.85 -9.68 -5.95
N THR A 204 4.03 -8.71 -6.85
CA THR A 204 5.36 -8.08 -7.10
C THR A 204 5.67 -6.87 -6.22
N ASN A 205 4.72 -6.46 -5.37
CA ASN A 205 4.86 -5.35 -4.43
C ASN A 205 5.04 -5.81 -2.98
N TRP A 206 5.21 -7.11 -2.76
CA TRP A 206 5.49 -7.69 -1.45
C TRP A 206 6.70 -8.60 -1.52
N ALA A 207 7.48 -8.63 -0.44
CA ALA A 207 8.60 -9.55 -0.30
C ALA A 207 8.85 -9.87 1.19
N ALA A 208 9.47 -11.02 1.45
CA ALA A 208 9.88 -11.37 2.80
C ALA A 208 10.91 -10.36 3.32
N CYS A 209 10.83 -10.04 4.62
CA CYS A 209 11.80 -9.21 5.31
C CYS A 209 13.23 -9.71 5.12
N GLN A 210 14.13 -8.76 4.86
CA GLN A 210 15.58 -8.95 4.71
C GLN A 210 16.38 -8.37 5.88
N ASP A 211 15.71 -7.76 6.88
CA ASP A 211 16.37 -7.35 8.11
C ASP A 211 16.79 -8.57 8.94
N ILE A 212 17.90 -8.45 9.67
CA ILE A 212 18.40 -9.53 10.53
C ILE A 212 17.45 -9.84 11.69
N GLY A 213 16.62 -8.87 12.09
CA GLY A 213 15.59 -9.05 13.11
C GLY A 213 14.34 -9.79 12.63
N GLY A 214 14.24 -10.10 11.33
CA GLY A 214 13.09 -10.79 10.74
C GLY A 214 11.88 -9.89 10.48
N SER A 215 11.85 -8.67 11.03
CA SER A 215 10.79 -7.69 10.82
C SER A 215 11.29 -6.25 11.03
N THR A 216 10.50 -5.27 10.59
CA THR A 216 10.81 -3.83 10.71
C THR A 216 9.74 -2.99 11.41
N PRO A 217 9.12 -3.46 12.51
CA PRO A 217 8.01 -2.75 13.12
C PRO A 217 8.41 -1.34 13.56
N GLY A 218 7.63 -0.36 13.14
CA GLY A 218 7.85 1.07 13.33
C GLY A 218 8.84 1.74 12.38
N ARG A 219 9.43 1.00 11.43
CA ARG A 219 10.52 1.48 10.57
C ARG A 219 10.17 1.35 9.09
N VAL A 220 11.04 1.92 8.26
CA VAL A 220 10.99 1.67 6.82
C VAL A 220 11.33 0.21 6.56
N ASN A 221 10.44 -0.48 5.83
CA ASN A 221 10.61 -1.85 5.37
C ASN A 221 12.00 -2.10 4.78
N SER A 222 12.56 -3.25 5.10
CA SER A 222 13.87 -3.68 4.60
C SER A 222 13.90 -3.86 3.08
N VAL A 223 12.75 -4.13 2.45
CA VAL A 223 12.60 -4.26 0.99
C VAL A 223 12.10 -2.99 0.31
N ALA A 224 11.96 -1.88 1.04
CA ALA A 224 11.38 -0.65 0.50
C ALA A 224 12.13 -0.12 -0.73
N LEU A 225 11.37 0.29 -1.75
CA LEU A 225 11.90 0.88 -2.98
C LEU A 225 12.68 2.19 -2.72
N TYR A 226 12.36 2.90 -1.63
CA TYR A 226 12.94 4.19 -1.24
C TYR A 226 13.61 4.15 0.16
N ARG A 227 14.67 3.34 0.32
CA ARG A 227 15.41 3.22 1.61
C ARG A 227 16.26 4.43 2.00
N ASP A 228 16.76 5.21 1.04
CA ASP A 228 17.87 6.16 1.26
C ASP A 228 17.45 7.62 1.49
N SER A 229 16.17 7.95 1.39
CA SER A 229 15.73 9.29 1.77
C SER A 229 15.46 9.33 3.27
N ASN A 230 16.28 10.07 4.03
CA ASN A 230 15.96 10.60 5.38
C ASN A 230 14.71 11.52 5.40
N ILE A 231 13.78 11.26 4.48
CA ILE A 231 12.53 11.91 4.24
C ILE A 231 11.55 10.74 4.25
N TYR A 232 10.94 10.50 5.42
CA TYR A 232 9.63 9.84 5.49
C TYR A 232 8.76 10.40 4.37
N PRO A 233 8.05 9.52 3.66
CA PRO A 233 7.98 9.56 2.21
C PRO A 233 7.68 10.99 1.75
N PRO A 234 8.51 11.59 0.89
CA PRO A 234 8.14 12.88 0.32
C PRO A 234 6.75 12.66 -0.26
N TYR A 235 5.78 13.39 0.31
CA TYR A 235 4.43 13.72 -0.15
C TYR A 235 3.98 13.00 -1.41
N PRO A 236 2.71 12.54 -1.53
CA PRO A 236 2.21 12.01 -2.79
C PRO A 236 2.71 12.90 -3.90
N LYS A 237 3.57 12.34 -4.74
CA LYS A 237 4.34 13.12 -5.71
C LYS A 237 3.31 13.90 -6.49
N GLU A 238 3.23 15.21 -6.26
CA GLU A 238 2.01 15.94 -6.64
C GLU A 238 1.70 15.67 -8.10
N PHE A 239 0.60 14.96 -8.33
CA PHE A 239 0.10 14.72 -9.66
C PHE A 239 -0.53 16.04 -10.10
N THR A 240 0.30 16.92 -10.65
CA THR A 240 -0.16 18.15 -11.31
C THR A 240 -1.07 17.86 -12.52
N LYS A 241 -1.21 16.58 -12.89
CA LYS A 241 -2.00 16.07 -14.00
C LYS A 241 -2.74 14.81 -13.56
N VAL A 242 -3.93 14.61 -14.12
CA VAL A 242 -4.74 13.40 -13.93
C VAL A 242 -4.02 12.13 -14.42
N LEU A 243 -3.09 12.26 -15.37
CA LEU A 243 -2.25 11.18 -15.88
C LEU A 243 -0.77 11.63 -15.88
N GLN A 244 0.09 10.81 -15.31
CA GLN A 244 1.54 11.01 -15.30
C GLN A 244 2.28 9.70 -15.58
N ILE A 245 3.33 9.77 -16.41
CA ILE A 245 4.17 8.61 -16.73
C ILE A 245 5.54 8.80 -16.11
N GLU A 246 5.97 7.81 -15.35
CA GLU A 246 7.34 7.71 -14.86
C GLU A 246 8.09 6.60 -15.57
N LYS A 247 9.41 6.80 -15.66
CA LYS A 247 10.29 5.94 -16.48
C LYS A 247 9.71 5.85 -17.90
N SER A 248 9.34 7.01 -18.46
CA SER A 248 8.71 7.10 -19.79
C SER A 248 9.60 6.55 -20.91
N LEU A 249 10.89 6.34 -20.65
CA LEU A 249 11.77 5.50 -21.43
C LEU A 249 12.17 4.27 -20.60
N PHE A 250 11.84 3.09 -21.10
CA PHE A 250 12.16 1.81 -20.46
C PHE A 250 12.57 0.75 -21.48
N PHE A 251 13.17 -0.35 -21.01
CA PHE A 251 13.82 -1.37 -21.83
C PHE A 251 13.22 -2.75 -21.51
N PRO A 252 12.11 -3.16 -22.17
CA PRO A 252 11.38 -4.39 -21.88
C PRO A 252 12.23 -5.67 -21.88
N ARG A 253 13.30 -5.70 -22.68
CA ARG A 253 14.20 -6.86 -22.82
C ARG A 253 15.29 -6.92 -21.74
N GLY A 254 15.32 -5.94 -20.83
CA GLY A 254 16.42 -5.75 -19.90
C GLY A 254 17.66 -5.14 -20.57
N ASP A 255 18.52 -4.56 -19.73
CA ASP A 255 19.88 -4.16 -20.09
C ASP A 255 20.81 -4.43 -18.91
N ILE A 256 22.08 -4.71 -19.21
CA ILE A 256 23.15 -4.92 -18.23
C ILE A 256 23.47 -3.66 -17.41
N SER A 257 22.93 -2.50 -17.81
CA SER A 257 23.18 -1.20 -17.18
C SER A 257 22.20 -0.84 -16.06
N GLY A 258 21.25 -1.72 -15.72
CA GLY A 258 20.27 -1.47 -14.63
C GLY A 258 19.19 -0.43 -14.97
N LYS A 259 18.95 -0.18 -16.26
CA LYS A 259 17.88 0.73 -16.71
C LYS A 259 16.48 0.16 -16.42
N PRO A 260 15.45 1.01 -16.27
CA PRO A 260 14.09 0.57 -16.03
C PRO A 260 13.61 -0.41 -17.09
N THR A 261 13.00 -1.53 -16.68
CA THR A 261 12.43 -2.55 -17.58
C THR A 261 10.92 -2.41 -17.79
N ARG A 262 10.29 -1.45 -17.10
CA ARG A 262 8.87 -1.10 -17.18
C ARG A 262 8.69 0.40 -16.96
N CYS A 263 7.63 0.95 -17.52
CA CYS A 263 7.15 2.28 -17.12
C CYS A 263 6.11 2.16 -16.02
N GLU A 264 5.82 3.27 -15.39
CA GLU A 264 4.80 3.39 -14.35
C GLU A 264 3.82 4.49 -14.74
N ILE A 265 2.54 4.13 -14.74
CA ILE A 265 1.43 4.95 -15.20
C ILE A 265 0.66 5.36 -13.94
N PHE A 266 0.80 6.61 -13.53
CA PHE A 266 0.05 7.16 -12.42
C PHE A 266 -1.19 7.87 -12.91
N TYR A 267 -2.28 7.72 -12.16
CA TYR A 267 -3.50 8.45 -12.41
C TYR A 267 -4.20 8.81 -11.10
N ASP A 268 -4.81 9.98 -11.08
CA ASP A 268 -5.52 10.48 -9.90
C ASP A 268 -6.94 10.90 -10.26
N VAL A 269 -7.89 10.04 -9.87
CA VAL A 269 -9.32 10.23 -10.06
C VAL A 269 -10.10 9.81 -8.80
N PRO A 270 -11.34 10.30 -8.62
CA PRO A 270 -12.20 9.87 -7.51
C PRO A 270 -12.48 8.37 -7.52
N MET A 271 -12.66 7.78 -6.33
CA MET A 271 -12.91 6.33 -6.17
C MET A 271 -14.20 5.84 -6.84
N ASP A 272 -15.18 6.72 -7.04
CA ASP A 272 -16.43 6.40 -7.75
C ASP A 272 -16.33 6.57 -9.27
N ALA A 273 -15.11 6.70 -9.81
CA ALA A 273 -14.87 6.74 -11.24
C ALA A 273 -14.82 5.34 -11.85
N VAL A 274 -15.27 5.24 -13.10
CA VAL A 274 -15.05 4.07 -13.96
C VAL A 274 -13.96 4.43 -14.95
N ILE A 275 -12.89 3.65 -15.03
CA ILE A 275 -11.71 4.00 -15.83
C ILE A 275 -11.49 3.08 -17.04
N THR A 276 -10.86 3.64 -18.07
CA THR A 276 -10.34 2.91 -19.23
C THR A 276 -8.90 3.34 -19.44
N LEU A 277 -7.99 2.37 -19.44
CA LEU A 277 -6.55 2.59 -19.61
C LEU A 277 -6.04 1.67 -20.72
N LYS A 278 -5.51 2.26 -21.79
CA LYS A 278 -5.08 1.55 -23.00
C LYS A 278 -3.74 2.05 -23.49
N ILE A 279 -3.00 1.17 -24.14
CA ILE A 279 -1.74 1.46 -24.81
C ILE A 279 -1.93 1.32 -26.32
N PHE A 280 -1.50 2.34 -27.06
CA PHE A 280 -1.58 2.39 -28.51
C PHE A 280 -0.19 2.51 -29.14
N ASP A 281 -0.01 1.92 -30.32
CA ASP A 281 1.15 2.25 -31.17
C ASP A 281 1.00 3.64 -31.81
N ILE A 282 2.08 4.18 -32.39
CA ILE A 282 2.03 5.49 -33.09
C ILE A 282 1.07 5.56 -34.29
N ARG A 283 0.57 4.41 -34.77
CA ARG A 283 -0.40 4.34 -35.87
C ARG A 283 -1.84 4.34 -35.35
N GLY A 284 -2.03 4.36 -34.02
CA GLY A 284 -3.34 4.36 -33.38
C GLY A 284 -3.94 2.97 -33.19
N ASN A 285 -3.16 1.89 -33.36
CA ASN A 285 -3.63 0.54 -33.04
C ASN A 285 -3.54 0.30 -31.55
N CYS A 286 -4.61 -0.18 -30.92
CA CYS A 286 -4.57 -0.60 -29.52
C CYS A 286 -3.71 -1.87 -29.42
N VAL A 287 -2.58 -1.79 -28.69
CA VAL A 287 -1.66 -2.91 -28.49
C VAL A 287 -1.91 -3.64 -27.18
N PHE A 288 -2.45 -2.93 -26.18
CA PHE A 288 -2.75 -3.50 -24.88
C PHE A 288 -3.88 -2.71 -24.21
N THR A 289 -4.89 -3.41 -23.70
CA THR A 289 -5.92 -2.84 -22.84
C THR A 289 -5.59 -3.25 -21.42
N ILE A 290 -5.28 -2.27 -20.56
CA ILE A 290 -5.01 -2.51 -19.15
C ILE A 290 -6.32 -2.57 -18.38
N TYR A 291 -7.16 -1.54 -18.54
CA TYR A 291 -8.49 -1.46 -17.96
C TYR A 291 -9.52 -1.08 -19.03
N GLU A 292 -10.70 -1.70 -19.00
CA GLU A 292 -11.83 -1.36 -19.87
C GLU A 292 -13.08 -1.19 -19.01
N GLN A 293 -13.52 0.06 -18.87
CA GLN A 293 -14.68 0.40 -18.04
C GLN A 293 -14.64 -0.24 -16.63
N ASP A 294 -13.48 -0.18 -15.99
CA ASP A 294 -13.22 -0.83 -14.71
C ASP A 294 -13.50 0.13 -13.54
N PRO A 295 -14.49 -0.15 -12.67
CA PRO A 295 -14.78 0.64 -11.46
C PRO A 295 -13.80 0.36 -10.32
N ALA A 296 -13.29 -0.87 -10.18
CA ALA A 296 -12.32 -1.20 -9.14
C ALA A 296 -11.01 -0.45 -9.41
N ALA A 297 -10.70 -0.22 -10.69
CA ALA A 297 -9.42 0.38 -11.02
C ALA A 297 -9.25 1.86 -10.65
N ALA A 298 -10.31 2.55 -10.22
CA ALA A 298 -10.23 3.89 -9.63
C ALA A 298 -9.77 3.90 -8.16
N SER A 299 -9.81 2.76 -7.46
CA SER A 299 -9.19 2.65 -6.13
C SER A 299 -7.65 2.52 -6.23
N TYR A 300 -7.16 2.03 -7.36
CA TYR A 300 -5.74 2.00 -7.70
C TYR A 300 -5.28 3.40 -8.15
N LYS A 301 -4.04 3.80 -7.79
CA LYS A 301 -3.45 5.10 -8.18
C LYS A 301 -2.30 4.99 -9.20
N SER A 302 -1.90 3.76 -9.53
CA SER A 302 -0.87 3.51 -10.54
C SER A 302 -0.98 2.12 -11.17
N HIS A 303 -0.33 1.94 -12.33
CA HIS A 303 -0.17 0.66 -13.01
C HIS A 303 1.21 0.56 -13.69
N TYR A 304 1.82 -0.62 -13.69
CA TYR A 304 3.09 -0.86 -14.38
C TYR A 304 2.87 -1.48 -15.77
N TRP A 305 3.55 -0.95 -16.79
CA TRP A 305 3.58 -1.58 -18.11
C TRP A 305 5.00 -2.00 -18.48
N ASP A 306 5.20 -3.30 -18.66
CA ASP A 306 6.48 -3.94 -18.97
C ASP A 306 6.78 -4.02 -20.47
N GLY A 307 5.95 -3.38 -21.31
CA GLY A 307 6.14 -3.35 -22.75
C GLY A 307 5.69 -4.61 -23.46
N LYS A 308 4.78 -5.40 -22.88
CA LYS A 308 4.12 -6.51 -23.56
C LYS A 308 2.78 -6.10 -24.17
N ASP A 309 2.42 -6.75 -25.27
CA ASP A 309 1.10 -6.69 -25.88
C ASP A 309 0.11 -7.68 -25.23
N ALA A 310 -1.13 -7.71 -25.73
CA ALA A 310 -2.18 -8.60 -25.21
C ALA A 310 -1.88 -10.10 -25.34
N ASN A 311 -0.90 -10.49 -26.17
CA ASN A 311 -0.46 -11.87 -26.32
C ASN A 311 0.78 -12.19 -25.48
N GLY A 312 1.23 -11.26 -24.63
CA GLY A 312 2.44 -11.39 -23.82
C GLY A 312 3.73 -11.17 -24.60
N ASN A 313 3.67 -10.75 -25.87
CA ASN A 313 4.87 -10.48 -26.67
C ASN A 313 5.41 -9.10 -26.38
N ILE A 314 6.74 -8.98 -26.28
CA ILE A 314 7.39 -7.67 -26.16
C ILE A 314 7.12 -6.85 -27.43
N VAL A 315 6.57 -5.65 -27.25
CA VAL A 315 6.28 -4.73 -28.35
C VAL A 315 7.57 -4.25 -29.04
N PRO A 316 7.50 -3.92 -30.35
CA PRO A 316 8.65 -3.35 -31.05
C PRO A 316 9.22 -2.09 -30.39
N THR A 317 10.49 -1.81 -30.66
CA THR A 317 11.08 -0.54 -30.23
C THR A 317 10.36 0.62 -30.89
N GLY A 318 9.92 1.59 -30.11
CA GLY A 318 9.16 2.71 -30.62
C GLY A 318 8.46 3.53 -29.54
N VAL A 319 7.73 4.53 -30.04
CA VAL A 319 6.89 5.40 -29.23
C VAL A 319 5.50 4.77 -29.12
N TYR A 320 4.92 4.83 -27.94
CA TYR A 320 3.58 4.35 -27.61
C TYR A 320 2.80 5.45 -26.89
N ILE A 321 1.49 5.40 -27.03
CA ILE A 321 0.56 6.36 -26.44
C ILE A 321 -0.23 5.64 -25.36
N VAL A 322 -0.10 6.12 -24.12
CA VAL A 322 -0.98 5.76 -23.02
C VAL A 322 -2.23 6.63 -23.13
N TYR A 323 -3.39 6.01 -23.26
CA TYR A 323 -4.70 6.65 -23.26
C TYR A 323 -5.41 6.34 -21.95
N PHE A 324 -5.89 7.37 -21.28
CA PHE A 324 -6.65 7.26 -20.04
C PHE A 324 -7.98 8.01 -20.17
N GLU A 325 -9.07 7.35 -19.79
CA GLU A 325 -10.38 7.96 -19.62
C GLU A 325 -10.94 7.56 -18.25
N ALA A 326 -11.56 8.49 -17.56
CA ALA A 326 -12.27 8.23 -16.31
C ALA A 326 -13.63 8.95 -16.30
N ILE A 327 -14.67 8.28 -15.84
CA ILE A 327 -16.04 8.81 -15.73
C ILE A 327 -16.50 8.69 -14.29
N GLN A 328 -16.62 9.81 -13.58
CA GLN A 328 -17.15 9.84 -12.22
C GLN A 328 -18.64 9.53 -12.22
N GLN A 329 -19.07 8.48 -11.52
CA GLN A 329 -20.46 8.05 -11.53
C GLN A 329 -21.39 9.04 -10.81
N SER A 330 -20.94 9.65 -9.71
CA SER A 330 -21.79 10.57 -8.93
C SER A 330 -22.08 11.90 -9.66
N THR A 331 -21.14 12.41 -10.44
CA THR A 331 -21.24 13.74 -11.07
C THR A 331 -21.37 13.70 -12.59
N GLY A 332 -21.06 12.56 -13.22
CA GLY A 332 -20.90 12.44 -14.67
C GLY A 332 -19.67 13.17 -15.22
N LYS A 333 -18.76 13.65 -14.36
CA LYS A 333 -17.52 14.32 -14.79
C LYS A 333 -16.62 13.33 -15.54
N ILE A 334 -16.06 13.78 -16.66
CA ILE A 334 -15.18 12.97 -17.52
C ILE A 334 -13.79 13.58 -17.54
N TRP A 335 -12.77 12.74 -17.38
CA TRP A 335 -11.37 13.05 -17.68
C TRP A 335 -10.90 12.23 -18.86
N ARG A 336 -10.15 12.85 -19.77
CA ARG A 336 -9.51 12.19 -20.92
C ARG A 336 -8.10 12.75 -21.07
N GLU A 337 -7.12 11.88 -20.93
CA GLU A 337 -5.71 12.24 -20.99
C GLU A 337 -4.94 11.29 -21.90
N GLN A 338 -3.85 11.80 -22.44
CA GLN A 338 -2.90 11.03 -23.23
C GLN A 338 -1.48 11.35 -22.81
N ALA A 339 -0.64 10.32 -22.74
CA ALA A 339 0.78 10.47 -22.46
C ALA A 339 1.61 9.58 -23.37
N THR A 340 2.90 9.90 -23.49
CA THR A 340 3.82 9.18 -24.36
C THR A 340 4.81 8.38 -23.55
N VAL A 341 5.05 7.16 -23.99
CA VAL A 341 6.07 6.26 -23.45
C VAL A 341 6.90 5.69 -24.60
N VAL A 342 8.16 5.35 -24.34
CA VAL A 342 9.12 4.83 -25.32
C VAL A 342 9.61 3.47 -24.83
N ALA A 343 9.30 2.43 -25.60
CA ALA A 343 9.89 1.11 -25.43
C ALA A 343 11.21 1.08 -26.21
N GLY A 344 12.33 1.06 -25.50
CA GLY A 344 13.67 1.05 -26.09
C GLY A 344 14.16 -0.36 -26.43
N SER A 345 15.04 -0.44 -27.43
CA SER A 345 16.01 -1.52 -27.53
C SER A 345 17.35 -1.05 -26.97
N LYS A 346 18.19 -1.99 -26.56
CA LYS A 346 19.56 -1.74 -26.11
C LYS A 346 20.30 -0.83 -27.10
N LEU A 347 21.09 0.11 -26.58
CA LEU A 347 22.14 0.81 -27.36
C LEU A 347 23.40 -0.06 -27.40
#